data_AF-A0A7J4Q930-F1
#
_entry.id   AF-A0A7J4Q930-F1
#
_cell.length_a   1.000
_cell.length_b   1.000
_cell.length_c   1.000
_cell.angle_alpha   90.00
_cell.angle_beta   90.00
_cell.angle_gamma   90.00
#
_symmetry.space_group_name_H-M   'P 1'
#
loop_
_entity.id
_entity.type
_entity.pdbx_description
1 polymer ?
#
loop_
_entity_poly.entity_id
_entity_poly.type
_entity_poly.pdbx_seq_one_letter_code
_entity_poly.pdbx_strand_id
1 'polypeptide(L)'
;MTSFNCPECHAYDVVKRGKRHNKSGVKQLYRCNKCRSIFVEPDGFERMRYHKEDIVRAIHMHEDGLSLSKVQNHLWQHDGIKVTRWTISEWTKKFSVFLKSASLGTKAKH
;
A
#
# COMPACT_ATOMS: atom_id res chain seq x y z
N MET A 1 6.42 12.40 19.72
CA MET A 1 5.85 13.06 18.53
C MET A 1 5.84 12.02 17.42
N THR A 2 4.71 11.86 16.71
CA THR A 2 4.62 10.96 15.55
C THR A 2 5.48 11.50 14.42
N SER A 3 6.23 10.62 13.74
CA SER A 3 7.21 10.98 12.71
C SER A 3 6.61 11.39 11.35
N PHE A 4 5.30 11.65 11.29
CA PHE A 4 4.59 11.92 10.04
C PHE A 4 3.57 13.05 10.19
N ASN A 5 3.29 13.69 9.06
CA ASN A 5 2.41 14.85 8.97
C ASN A 5 0.99 14.45 8.61
N CYS A 6 0.03 15.33 8.90
CA CYS A 6 -1.32 15.20 8.39
C CYS A 6 -1.32 15.15 6.84
N PRO A 7 -1.92 14.14 6.20
CA PRO A 7 -1.94 14.03 4.74
C PRO A 7 -2.79 15.12 4.07
N GLU A 8 -3.72 15.72 4.81
CA GLU A 8 -4.65 16.74 4.27
C GLU A 8 -4.13 18.17 4.42
N CYS A 9 -3.44 18.50 5.53
CA CYS A 9 -3.03 19.88 5.83
C CYS A 9 -1.55 20.03 6.22
N HIS A 10 -0.79 18.93 6.17
CA HIS A 10 0.65 18.85 6.45
C HIS A 10 1.10 19.34 7.83
N ALA A 11 0.18 19.51 8.78
CA ALA A 11 0.51 19.86 10.15
C ALA A 11 1.12 18.66 10.91
N TYR A 12 2.08 18.96 11.79
CA TYR A 12 2.72 18.00 12.71
C TYR A 12 1.84 17.67 13.93
N ASP A 13 0.81 18.48 14.20
CA ASP A 13 -0.08 18.31 15.35
C ASP A 13 -1.09 17.18 15.08
N VAL A 14 -0.63 15.96 15.34
CA VAL A 14 -1.32 14.70 15.12
C VAL A 14 -1.31 13.87 16.40
N VAL A 15 -2.48 13.37 16.79
CA VAL A 15 -2.68 12.57 18.01
C VAL A 15 -3.28 11.20 17.70
N LYS A 16 -2.98 10.19 18.53
CA LYS A 16 -3.61 8.87 18.46
C LYS A 16 -5.07 8.98 18.91
N ARG A 17 -6.01 8.46 18.11
CA ARG A 17 -7.45 8.48 18.41
C ARG A 17 -8.04 7.11 18.77
N GLY A 18 -7.49 6.03 18.21
CA GLY A 18 -8.01 4.67 18.41
C GLY A 18 -7.46 3.68 17.39
N LYS A 19 -8.15 2.57 17.16
CA LYS A 19 -7.74 1.54 16.19
C LYS A 19 -8.88 1.22 15.22
N ARG A 20 -8.54 1.05 13.94
CA ARG A 20 -9.44 0.55 12.89
C ARG A 20 -9.21 -0.95 12.73
N HIS A 21 -10.28 -1.72 12.75
CA HIS A 21 -10.25 -3.16 12.51
C HIS A 21 -10.77 -3.43 11.10
N ASN A 22 -9.98 -4.08 10.25
CA ASN A 22 -10.39 -4.55 8.93
C ASN A 22 -9.90 -5.98 8.69
N LYS A 23 -10.27 -6.57 7.55
CA LYS A 23 -9.79 -7.91 7.17
C LYS A 23 -8.27 -7.99 7.05
N SER A 24 -7.63 -6.87 6.74
CA SER A 24 -6.17 -6.73 6.65
C SER A 24 -5.48 -6.52 8.01
N GLY A 25 -6.22 -6.57 9.11
CA GLY A 25 -5.70 -6.42 10.47
C GLY A 25 -6.14 -5.13 11.17
N VAL A 26 -5.37 -4.77 12.20
CA VAL A 26 -5.67 -3.65 13.08
C VAL A 26 -4.70 -2.51 12.78
N LYS A 27 -5.20 -1.38 12.28
CA LYS A 27 -4.40 -0.18 12.01
C LYS A 27 -4.66 0.90 13.06
N GLN A 28 -3.62 1.58 13.51
CA GLN A 28 -3.74 2.73 14.40
C GLN A 28 -4.39 3.91 13.66
N LEU A 29 -5.42 4.51 14.26
CA LEU A 29 -6.05 5.74 13.79
C LEU A 29 -5.42 6.95 14.49
N TYR A 30 -5.22 7.98 13.67
CA TYR A 30 -4.69 9.27 14.05
C TYR A 30 -5.69 10.37 13.69
N ARG A 31 -5.65 11.47 14.45
CA ARG A 31 -6.44 12.68 14.21
C ARG A 31 -5.51 13.88 14.16
N CYS A 32 -5.66 14.71 13.13
CA CYS A 32 -5.00 16.01 13.11
C CYS A 32 -5.80 17.01 13.94
N ASN A 33 -5.17 17.74 14.85
CA ASN A 33 -5.86 18.76 15.65
C ASN A 33 -6.12 20.04 14.83
N LYS A 34 -5.30 20.34 13.82
CA LYS A 34 -5.45 21.53 12.96
C LYS A 34 -6.64 21.44 12.01
N CYS A 35 -6.73 20.38 11.19
CA CYS A 35 -7.82 20.23 10.21
C CYS A 35 -8.89 19.21 10.61
N ARG A 36 -8.75 18.56 11.77
CA ARG A 36 -9.69 17.55 12.30
C ARG A 36 -9.85 16.29 11.44
N SER A 37 -9.01 16.11 10.41
CA SER A 37 -9.00 14.90 9.58
C SER A 37 -8.60 13.68 10.40
N ILE A 38 -9.11 12.51 9.99
CA ILE A 38 -8.83 11.21 10.59
C ILE A 38 -8.19 10.34 9.53
N PHE A 39 -7.06 9.74 9.86
CA PHE A 39 -6.30 8.92 8.93
C PHE A 39 -5.57 7.81 9.67
N VAL A 40 -5.12 6.81 8.91
CA VAL A 40 -4.15 5.82 9.40
C VAL A 40 -2.75 6.33 9.07
N GLU A 41 -1.73 5.77 9.71
CA GLU A 41 -0.34 6.05 9.36
C GLU A 41 -0.13 5.96 7.84
N PRO A 42 0.39 7.02 7.19
CA PRO A 42 0.67 7.00 5.76
C PRO A 42 1.76 5.96 5.46
N ASP A 43 1.37 4.84 4.83
CA ASP A 43 2.25 3.74 4.45
C ASP A 43 2.37 3.58 2.92
N GLY A 44 1.73 4.47 2.14
CA GLY A 44 1.61 4.40 0.69
C GLY A 44 0.53 3.44 0.20
N PHE A 45 -0.04 2.61 1.08
CA PHE A 45 -1.10 1.65 0.78
C PHE A 45 -2.42 2.09 1.42
N GLU A 46 -2.65 3.41 1.49
CA GLU A 46 -3.85 3.95 2.09
C GLU A 46 -5.08 3.49 1.31
N ARG A 47 -6.14 3.19 2.07
CA ARG A 47 -7.44 2.75 1.55
C ARG A 47 -7.40 1.43 0.77
N MET A 48 -6.30 0.67 0.82
CA MET A 48 -6.24 -0.68 0.26
C MET A 48 -6.97 -1.70 1.14
N ARG A 49 -7.67 -2.64 0.50
CA ARG A 49 -8.38 -3.75 1.14
C ARG A 49 -7.48 -4.97 1.37
N TYR A 50 -6.47 -5.13 0.52
CA TYR A 50 -5.53 -6.25 0.56
C TYR A 50 -4.28 -5.83 1.32
N HIS A 51 -3.52 -6.80 1.82
CA HIS A 51 -2.27 -6.51 2.49
C HIS A 51 -1.28 -5.94 1.49
N LYS A 52 -0.39 -5.07 1.98
CA LYS A 52 0.60 -4.41 1.12
C LYS A 52 1.53 -5.45 0.47
N GLU A 53 1.83 -6.53 1.19
CA GLU A 53 2.65 -7.65 0.75
C GLU A 53 2.05 -8.32 -0.50
N ASP A 54 0.74 -8.56 -0.49
CA ASP A 54 0.03 -9.19 -1.60
C ASP A 54 0.02 -8.29 -2.85
N ILE A 55 -0.21 -7.00 -2.63
CA ILE A 55 -0.24 -6.00 -3.70
C ILE A 55 1.15 -5.89 -4.34
N VAL A 56 2.20 -5.75 -3.54
CA VAL A 56 3.60 -5.65 -4.01
C VAL A 56 3.99 -6.92 -4.76
N ARG A 57 3.67 -8.10 -4.23
CA ARG A 57 3.92 -9.38 -4.90
C ARG A 57 3.25 -9.43 -6.27
N ALA A 58 1.97 -9.10 -6.35
CA ALA A 58 1.22 -9.10 -7.60
C ALA A 58 1.86 -8.19 -8.66
N ILE A 59 2.33 -7.01 -8.24
CA ILE A 59 3.00 -6.07 -9.13
C ILE A 59 4.35 -6.61 -9.57
N HIS A 60 5.20 -7.08 -8.65
CA HIS A 60 6.50 -7.67 -9.00
C HIS A 60 6.36 -8.80 -10.01
N MET A 61 5.43 -9.73 -9.78
CA MET A 61 5.19 -10.82 -10.72
C MET A 61 4.81 -10.31 -12.11
N HIS A 62 4.01 -9.25 -12.20
CA HIS A 62 3.63 -8.67 -13.47
C HIS A 62 4.81 -7.98 -14.17
N GLU A 63 5.62 -7.23 -13.43
CA GLU A 63 6.85 -6.58 -13.93
C GLU A 63 7.90 -7.60 -14.37
N ASP A 64 7.97 -8.77 -13.70
CA ASP A 64 8.80 -9.93 -14.10
C ASP A 64 8.28 -10.62 -15.38
N GLY A 65 7.21 -10.09 -15.99
CA GLY A 65 6.70 -10.51 -17.29
C GLY A 65 5.53 -11.49 -17.24
N LEU A 66 4.98 -11.80 -16.06
CA LEU A 66 3.78 -12.63 -15.98
C LEU A 66 2.56 -11.84 -16.45
N SER A 67 1.72 -12.48 -17.25
CA SER A 67 0.43 -11.90 -17.62
C SER A 67 -0.47 -11.78 -16.38
N LEU A 68 -1.39 -10.80 -16.38
CA LEU A 68 -2.34 -10.59 -15.28
C LEU A 68 -3.13 -11.85 -14.91
N SER A 69 -3.39 -12.73 -15.89
CA SER A 69 -4.04 -14.03 -15.67
C SER A 69 -3.15 -14.99 -14.87
N LYS A 70 -1.86 -15.08 -15.21
CA LYS A 70 -0.88 -15.89 -14.48
C LYS A 70 -0.69 -15.38 -13.05
N VAL A 71 -0.62 -14.06 -12.87
CA VAL A 71 -0.54 -13.43 -11.54
C VAL A 71 -1.78 -13.75 -10.72
N GLN A 72 -2.97 -13.58 -11.28
CA GLN A 72 -4.23 -13.92 -10.62
C GLN A 72 -4.26 -15.39 -10.17
N ASN A 73 -3.87 -16.31 -11.05
CA ASN A 73 -3.84 -17.74 -10.75
C ASN A 73 -2.84 -18.04 -9.63
N HIS A 74 -1.66 -17.43 -9.63
CA HIS A 74 -0.67 -17.61 -8.58
C HIS A 74 -1.19 -17.12 -7.22
N LEU A 75 -1.74 -15.91 -7.16
CA LEU A 75 -2.33 -15.34 -5.93
C LEU A 75 -3.45 -16.23 -5.39
N TRP A 76 -4.28 -16.81 -6.27
CA TRP A 76 -5.31 -17.76 -5.84
C TRP A 76 -4.70 -19.05 -5.30
N GLN A 77 -3.77 -19.66 -6.04
CA GLN A 77 -3.28 -21.02 -5.75
C GLN A 77 -2.32 -21.06 -4.56
N HIS A 78 -1.46 -20.06 -4.41
CA HIS A 78 -0.43 -20.04 -3.38
C HIS A 78 -0.81 -19.21 -2.15
N ASP A 79 -1.52 -18.10 -2.36
CA ASP A 79 -1.86 -17.17 -1.27
C ASP A 79 -3.34 -17.25 -0.85
N GLY A 80 -4.18 -18.00 -1.60
CA GLY A 80 -5.62 -18.07 -1.35
C GLY A 80 -6.37 -16.76 -1.65
N ILE A 81 -5.73 -15.83 -2.36
CA ILE A 81 -6.24 -14.47 -2.59
C ILE A 81 -7.06 -14.43 -3.87
N LYS A 82 -8.35 -14.12 -3.72
CA LYS A 82 -9.28 -13.99 -4.84
C LYS A 82 -9.38 -12.54 -5.30
N VAL A 83 -8.61 -12.19 -6.34
CA VAL A 83 -8.62 -10.87 -6.98
C VAL A 83 -9.01 -10.99 -8.45
N THR A 84 -9.49 -9.90 -9.05
CA THR A 84 -9.74 -9.85 -10.49
C THR A 84 -8.48 -9.38 -11.23
N ARG A 85 -8.31 -9.77 -12.51
CA ARG A 85 -7.24 -9.24 -13.36
C ARG A 85 -7.25 -7.71 -13.45
N TRP A 86 -8.44 -7.11 -13.44
CA TRP A 86 -8.61 -5.66 -13.44
C TRP A 86 -8.04 -5.03 -12.16
N THR A 87 -8.29 -5.62 -10.99
CA THR A 87 -7.70 -5.17 -9.72
C THR A 87 -6.17 -5.18 -9.77
N ILE A 88 -5.56 -6.22 -10.31
CA ILE A 88 -4.10 -6.32 -10.47
C ILE A 88 -3.60 -5.20 -11.41
N SER A 89 -4.28 -4.97 -12.54
CA SER A 89 -3.94 -3.89 -13.46
C SER A 89 -3.99 -2.51 -12.80
N GLU A 90 -5.01 -2.24 -11.98
CA GLU A 90 -5.13 -0.98 -11.25
C GLU A 90 -4.03 -0.81 -10.19
N TRP A 91 -3.61 -1.89 -9.53
CA TRP A 91 -2.44 -1.85 -8.65
C TRP A 91 -1.17 -1.50 -9.41
N THR A 92 -0.90 -2.16 -10.53
CA THR A 92 0.24 -1.82 -11.38
C THR A 92 0.19 -0.36 -11.81
N LYS A 93 -0.96 0.15 -12.29
CA LYS A 93 -1.08 1.57 -12.67
C LYS A 93 -0.81 2.51 -11.50
N LYS A 94 -1.43 2.24 -10.34
CA LYS A 94 -1.30 3.09 -9.16
C LYS A 94 0.12 3.14 -8.61
N PHE A 95 0.85 2.02 -8.65
CA PHE A 95 2.14 1.85 -7.99
C PHE A 95 3.35 1.77 -8.94
N SER A 96 3.14 1.66 -10.26
CA SER A 96 4.24 1.65 -11.26
C SER A 96 5.08 2.91 -11.23
N VAL A 97 4.49 4.06 -10.88
CA VAL A 97 5.22 5.33 -10.70
C VAL A 97 6.18 5.26 -9.50
N PHE A 98 5.85 4.51 -8.45
CA PHE A 98 6.70 4.30 -7.28
C PHE A 98 7.84 3.30 -7.52
N LEU A 99 7.61 2.28 -8.36
CA LEU A 99 8.65 1.27 -8.63
C LEU A 99 9.72 1.76 -9.61
N LYS A 100 9.35 2.62 -10.58
CA LYS A 100 10.33 3.26 -11.48
C LYS A 100 11.28 4.23 -10.77
N SER A 101 10.84 4.85 -9.66
CA SER A 101 11.71 5.72 -8.87
C SER A 101 12.62 4.93 -7.92
N ALA A 102 12.19 3.75 -7.45
CA ALA A 102 13.00 2.86 -6.61
C ALA A 102 14.14 2.16 -7.39
N SER A 103 13.98 1.92 -8.70
CA SER A 103 15.03 1.34 -9.56
C SER A 103 16.23 2.25 -9.84
N LEU A 104 16.27 3.47 -9.28
CA LEU A 104 17.43 4.37 -9.36
C LEU A 104 18.32 4.35 -8.10
N GLY A 105 17.99 3.52 -7.09
CA GLY A 105 18.58 3.60 -5.75
C GLY A 105 19.47 2.44 -5.28
N THR A 106 19.62 1.35 -6.04
CA THR A 106 20.41 0.19 -5.58
C THR A 106 21.64 -0.05 -6.45
N LYS A 107 22.62 0.87 -6.40
CA LYS A 107 24.00 0.46 -6.63
C LYS A 107 24.51 -0.16 -5.32
N ALA A 108 24.54 -1.48 -5.27
CA ALA A 108 25.31 -2.22 -4.29
C ALA A 108 26.76 -1.73 -4.34
N LYS A 109 27.26 -1.20 -3.22
CA LYS A 109 28.70 -0.99 -3.02
C LYS A 109 29.29 -2.36 -2.67
N HIS A 110 30.12 -2.90 -3.56
CA HIS A 110 31.16 -3.87 -3.21
C HIS A 110 32.44 -3.11 -2.89
#